data_AF-A0A4R0Q6B8-F1
#
_entry.id   AF-A0A4R0Q6B8-F1
#
_cell.length_a   1.000
_cell.length_b   1.000
_cell.length_c   1.000
_cell.angle_alpha   90.00
_cell.angle_beta   90.00
_cell.angle_gamma   90.00
#
_symmetry.space_group_name_H-M   'P 1'
#
loop_
_entity.id
_entity.type
_entity.pdbx_description
1 polymer ?
#
loop_
_entity_poly.entity_id
_entity_poly.type
_entity_poly.pdbx_seq_one_letter_code
_entity_poly.pdbx_strand_id
1 'polypeptide(L)'
;MKPKLLTLLLIPLIVGVIVKESKAQTQNLNISFLLDLSDRIAPKKNPDFYQRDLGYIKSVETAFVNHVKGKKIMLLNDQMQVFFDPIPKIPNINELSQQLKVSFNPKTDKKAILRIDNIYTQVSSKIYTHTIKDNHYVGSDIWKFFKNNVENYCIKDKQRNILVILTDGYMYHEDSKFLDKGKSAYITPAFIQSKKLISSDYRAIMKKNNLGFISFPYNLKDLEIIVLGINPSKQNPYEEDVIKQYWTDWFTAMNVKKFHLITTDLSANLAPVLQKIISGK
;
A
#
# COMPACT_ATOMS: atom_id res chain seq x y z
N MET A 1 12.03 -61.00 56.86
CA MET A 1 12.61 -60.44 55.62
C MET A 1 11.73 -59.28 55.15
N LYS A 2 12.30 -58.07 55.05
CA LYS A 2 11.57 -56.82 54.77
C LYS A 2 11.06 -56.76 53.32
N PRO A 3 9.83 -56.31 53.03
CA PRO A 3 9.44 -55.96 51.67
C PRO A 3 10.00 -54.56 51.32
N LYS A 4 10.56 -54.43 50.11
CA LYS A 4 11.01 -53.16 49.55
C LYS A 4 9.79 -52.32 49.16
N LEU A 5 9.70 -51.12 49.74
CA LEU A 5 8.76 -50.07 49.33
C LEU A 5 9.24 -49.49 47.99
N LEU A 6 8.45 -49.64 46.94
CA LEU A 6 8.71 -49.04 45.64
C LEU A 6 8.10 -47.63 45.63
N THR A 7 8.92 -46.61 45.84
CA THR A 7 8.48 -45.21 45.79
C THR A 7 8.34 -44.78 44.33
N LEU A 8 7.10 -44.65 43.87
CA LEU A 8 6.79 -44.11 42.54
C LEU A 8 6.94 -42.58 42.58
N LEU A 9 8.04 -42.07 42.03
CA LEU A 9 8.25 -40.63 41.81
C LEU A 9 7.36 -40.17 40.64
N LEU A 10 6.26 -39.48 40.96
CA LEU A 10 5.48 -38.72 39.99
C LEU A 10 6.31 -37.48 39.58
N ILE A 11 6.85 -37.48 38.37
CA ILE A 11 7.41 -36.28 37.75
C ILE A 11 6.26 -35.59 37.02
N PRO A 12 5.87 -34.35 37.38
CA PRO A 12 4.92 -33.60 36.57
C PRO A 12 5.62 -33.17 35.27
N LEU A 13 5.19 -33.79 34.16
CA LEU A 13 5.59 -33.38 32.83
C LEU A 13 4.92 -32.03 32.53
N ILE A 14 5.59 -30.93 32.83
CA ILE A 14 5.16 -29.60 32.38
C ILE A 14 5.41 -29.55 30.87
N VAL A 15 4.39 -29.93 30.10
CA VAL A 15 4.37 -29.66 28.66
C VAL A 15 4.21 -28.15 28.51
N GLY A 16 5.35 -27.47 28.38
CA GLY A 16 5.39 -26.07 27.97
C GLY A 16 4.79 -25.96 26.57
N VAL A 17 3.50 -25.62 26.49
CA VAL A 17 2.91 -25.11 25.26
C VAL A 17 3.55 -23.74 25.03
N ILE A 18 4.66 -23.73 24.30
CA ILE A 18 5.15 -22.50 23.68
C ILE A 18 4.09 -22.15 22.63
N VAL A 19 3.14 -21.30 23.04
CA VAL A 19 2.27 -20.62 22.10
C VAL A 19 3.20 -19.83 21.19
N LYS A 20 3.38 -20.34 19.98
CA LYS A 20 4.02 -19.64 18.88
C LYS A 20 3.07 -18.50 18.51
N GLU A 21 2.99 -17.46 19.35
CA GLU A 21 2.42 -16.18 18.94
C GLU A 21 3.10 -15.84 17.62
N SER A 22 2.31 -15.74 16.55
CA SER A 22 2.90 -15.56 15.23
C SER A 22 3.74 -14.28 15.27
N LYS A 23 4.95 -14.33 14.71
CA LYS A 23 5.88 -13.19 14.66
C LYS A 23 5.23 -11.93 14.07
N ALA A 24 4.16 -12.10 13.28
CA ALA A 24 3.33 -11.04 12.73
C ALA A 24 2.45 -10.30 13.78
N GLN A 25 2.10 -10.94 14.90
CA GLN A 25 1.23 -10.37 15.94
C GLN A 25 1.95 -9.39 16.87
N THR A 26 3.29 -9.43 16.91
CA THR A 26 4.11 -8.56 17.78
C THR A 26 4.92 -7.51 17.01
N GLN A 27 5.10 -7.66 15.69
CA GLN A 27 5.86 -6.71 14.90
C GLN A 27 5.07 -5.40 14.73
N ASN A 28 5.76 -4.27 14.94
CA ASN A 28 5.21 -2.94 14.73
C ASN A 28 4.99 -2.64 13.24
N LEU A 29 3.89 -2.00 12.89
CA LEU A 29 3.57 -1.58 11.53
C LEU A 29 4.05 -0.15 11.24
N ASN A 30 4.57 0.04 10.03
CA ASN A 30 4.77 1.34 9.42
C ASN A 30 4.01 1.34 8.08
N ILE A 31 2.85 2.00 8.05
CA ILE A 31 2.01 2.07 6.85
C ILE A 31 2.13 3.46 6.24
N SER A 32 2.56 3.53 4.98
CA SER A 32 2.59 4.76 4.20
C SER A 32 1.58 4.65 3.06
N PHE A 33 0.80 5.69 2.83
CA PHE A 33 0.02 5.83 1.60
C PHE A 33 0.71 6.78 0.64
N LEU A 34 0.63 6.49 -0.65
CA LEU A 34 0.85 7.44 -1.74
C LEU A 34 -0.46 7.57 -2.51
N LEU A 35 -1.06 8.77 -2.46
CA LEU A 35 -2.36 9.03 -3.10
C LEU A 35 -2.20 9.64 -4.48
N ASP A 36 -2.79 8.99 -5.48
CA ASP A 36 -2.94 9.53 -6.83
C ASP A 36 -4.21 10.39 -6.93
N LEU A 37 -3.99 11.71 -6.92
CA LEU A 37 -5.03 12.73 -7.06
C LEU A 37 -5.22 13.16 -8.52
N SER A 38 -5.03 12.25 -9.48
CA SER A 38 -5.23 12.48 -10.90
C SER A 38 -6.72 12.53 -11.25
N ASP A 39 -7.03 12.74 -12.52
CA ASP A 39 -8.41 12.73 -13.00
C ASP A 39 -9.12 11.37 -12.83
N ARG A 40 -8.43 10.33 -12.31
CA ARG A 40 -9.04 9.10 -11.82
C ARG A 40 -10.12 9.34 -10.77
N ILE A 41 -9.99 10.40 -9.96
CA ILE A 41 -10.95 10.72 -8.90
C ILE A 41 -12.06 11.67 -9.39
N ALA A 42 -11.98 12.14 -10.64
CA ALA A 42 -12.94 13.08 -11.20
C ALA A 42 -14.30 12.40 -11.42
N PRO A 43 -15.39 12.83 -10.74
CA PRO A 43 -16.69 12.14 -10.83
C PRO A 43 -17.28 12.13 -12.25
N LYS A 44 -16.95 13.14 -13.07
CA LYS A 44 -17.37 13.20 -14.48
C LYS A 44 -16.75 12.10 -15.34
N LYS A 45 -15.51 11.70 -15.04
CA LYS A 45 -14.75 10.70 -15.80
C LYS A 45 -14.96 9.30 -15.21
N ASN A 46 -14.92 9.21 -13.88
CA ASN A 46 -15.00 7.97 -13.13
C ASN A 46 -15.98 8.13 -11.96
N PRO A 47 -17.29 7.94 -12.21
CA PRO A 47 -18.29 7.97 -11.15
C PRO A 47 -17.95 6.99 -10.03
N ASP A 48 -18.09 7.42 -8.80
CA ASP A 48 -17.91 6.62 -7.58
C ASP A 48 -16.47 6.19 -7.22
N PHE A 49 -15.47 6.51 -8.03
CA PHE A 49 -14.09 6.08 -7.79
C PHE A 49 -13.47 6.73 -6.56
N TYR A 50 -13.74 8.02 -6.33
CA TYR A 50 -13.23 8.69 -5.14
C TYR A 50 -13.86 8.12 -3.86
N GLN A 51 -15.13 7.71 -3.88
CA GLN A 51 -15.76 7.05 -2.74
C GLN A 51 -15.16 5.67 -2.49
N ARG A 52 -14.82 4.92 -3.55
CA ARG A 52 -14.12 3.63 -3.42
C ARG A 52 -12.76 3.82 -2.77
N ASP A 53 -11.99 4.81 -3.22
CA ASP A 53 -10.70 5.16 -2.63
C ASP A 53 -10.84 5.50 -1.13
N LEU A 54 -11.83 6.33 -0.75
CA LEU A 54 -12.10 6.63 0.65
C LEU A 54 -12.45 5.36 1.46
N GLY A 55 -13.21 4.43 0.87
CA GLY A 55 -13.51 3.13 1.47
C GLY A 55 -12.28 2.22 1.60
N TYR A 56 -11.34 2.28 0.65
CA TYR A 56 -10.07 1.56 0.72
C TYR A 56 -9.16 2.11 1.81
N ILE A 57 -9.01 3.45 1.89
CA ILE A 57 -8.27 4.13 2.96
C ILE A 57 -8.86 3.71 4.31
N LYS A 58 -10.19 3.74 4.42
CA LYS A 58 -10.91 3.32 5.62
C LYS A 58 -10.64 1.87 6.00
N SER A 59 -10.58 0.97 5.02
CA SER A 59 -10.33 -0.46 5.25
C SER A 59 -8.91 -0.71 5.77
N VAL A 60 -7.90 -0.05 5.19
CA VAL A 60 -6.52 -0.15 5.67
C VAL A 60 -6.37 0.49 7.05
N GLU A 61 -6.98 1.65 7.29
CA GLU A 61 -7.00 2.32 8.60
C GLU A 61 -7.63 1.43 9.67
N THR A 62 -8.77 0.81 9.37
CA THR A 62 -9.44 -0.12 10.27
C THR A 62 -8.54 -1.30 10.61
N ALA A 63 -7.85 -1.87 9.62
CA ALA A 63 -6.92 -2.97 9.82
C ALA A 63 -5.72 -2.57 10.70
N PHE A 64 -5.19 -1.36 10.49
CA PHE A 64 -4.13 -0.79 11.32
C PHE A 64 -4.59 -0.56 12.78
N VAL A 65 -5.76 0.04 12.98
CA VAL A 65 -6.34 0.25 14.32
C VAL A 65 -6.57 -1.07 15.03
N ASN A 66 -7.09 -2.09 14.33
CA ASN A 66 -7.29 -3.41 14.90
C ASN A 66 -5.96 -4.06 15.32
N HIS A 67 -4.90 -3.90 14.52
CA HIS A 67 -3.55 -4.34 14.89
C HIS A 67 -3.07 -3.64 16.17
N VAL A 68 -3.16 -2.32 16.23
CA VAL A 68 -2.73 -1.51 17.39
C VAL A 68 -3.52 -1.88 18.65
N LYS A 69 -4.85 -1.99 18.56
CA LYS A 69 -5.71 -2.38 19.68
C LYS A 69 -5.44 -3.81 20.18
N GLY A 70 -4.98 -4.70 19.31
CA GLY A 70 -4.61 -6.07 19.66
C GLY A 70 -3.29 -6.17 20.43
N LYS A 71 -2.52 -5.09 20.55
CA LYS A 71 -1.20 -5.07 21.21
C LYS A 71 -1.25 -4.49 22.60
N LYS A 72 -0.34 -4.95 23.46
CA LYS A 72 -0.08 -4.32 24.77
C LYS A 72 0.49 -2.92 24.54
N ILE A 73 -0.01 -1.92 25.25
CA ILE A 73 0.41 -0.50 25.12
C ILE A 73 1.93 -0.33 25.21
N MET A 74 2.56 -1.06 26.14
CA MET A 74 4.02 -1.01 26.35
C MET A 74 4.85 -1.47 25.13
N LEU A 75 4.23 -2.16 24.16
CA LEU A 75 4.87 -2.67 22.95
C LEU A 75 4.56 -1.83 21.71
N LEU A 76 3.77 -0.76 21.84
CA LEU A 76 3.41 0.08 20.71
C LEU A 76 4.63 0.84 20.21
N ASN A 77 4.83 0.79 18.90
CA ASN A 77 5.72 1.65 18.13
C ASN A 77 5.23 1.62 16.68
N ASP A 78 3.94 1.82 16.48
CA ASP A 78 3.24 1.68 15.19
C ASP A 78 2.98 3.07 14.60
N GLN A 79 3.05 3.19 13.27
CA GLN A 79 2.75 4.46 12.60
C GLN A 79 2.01 4.27 11.28
N MET A 80 1.23 5.28 10.93
CA MET A 80 0.53 5.37 9.66
C MET A 80 0.58 6.82 9.15
N GLN A 81 0.84 6.99 7.86
CA GLN A 81 1.04 8.32 7.26
C GLN A 81 0.60 8.36 5.79
N VAL A 82 0.27 9.56 5.30
CA VAL A 82 -0.16 9.78 3.91
C VAL A 82 0.78 10.77 3.24
N PHE A 83 1.28 10.41 2.06
CA PHE A 83 2.12 11.23 1.21
C PHE A 83 1.41 11.65 -0.06
N PHE A 84 1.83 12.81 -0.56
CA PHE A 84 1.47 13.35 -1.86
C PHE A 84 2.76 13.74 -2.57
N ASP A 85 2.88 13.34 -3.83
CA ASP A 85 4.01 13.72 -4.67
C ASP A 85 3.50 13.85 -6.11
N PRO A 86 3.31 15.07 -6.64
CA PRO A 86 3.61 16.37 -6.01
C PRO A 86 2.61 16.77 -4.91
N ILE A 87 2.97 17.80 -4.13
CA ILE A 87 2.08 18.37 -3.09
C ILE A 87 0.89 19.06 -3.79
N PRO A 88 -0.37 18.70 -3.49
CA PRO A 88 -1.53 19.31 -4.10
C PRO A 88 -1.74 20.73 -3.57
N LYS A 89 -2.24 21.62 -4.42
CA LYS A 89 -2.49 23.04 -4.08
C LYS A 89 -3.79 23.22 -3.28
N ILE A 90 -3.89 22.50 -2.16
CA ILE A 90 -5.03 22.55 -1.25
C ILE A 90 -4.68 23.52 -0.09
N PRO A 91 -5.57 24.45 0.28
CA PRO A 91 -5.40 25.27 1.48
C PRO A 91 -5.15 24.41 2.71
N ASN A 92 -4.14 24.78 3.49
CA ASN A 92 -3.73 24.07 4.70
C ASN A 92 -3.32 22.60 4.47
N ILE A 93 -2.79 22.26 3.28
CA ILE A 93 -2.35 20.89 2.97
C ILE A 93 -1.31 20.36 3.97
N ASN A 94 -0.46 21.24 4.50
CA ASN A 94 0.52 20.88 5.51
C ASN A 94 -0.17 20.41 6.81
N GLU A 95 -1.16 21.14 7.29
CA GLU A 95 -1.94 20.80 8.50
C GLU A 95 -2.77 19.53 8.28
N LEU A 96 -3.34 19.34 7.09
CA LEU A 96 -4.07 18.13 6.74
C LEU A 96 -3.13 16.91 6.67
N SER A 97 -1.95 17.07 6.07
CA SER A 97 -0.93 16.02 6.01
C SER A 97 -0.42 15.64 7.40
N GLN A 98 -0.20 16.62 8.28
CA GLN A 98 0.21 16.34 9.67
C GLN A 98 -0.88 15.60 10.46
N GLN A 99 -2.17 15.91 10.25
CA GLN A 99 -3.26 15.16 10.87
C GLN A 99 -3.30 13.70 10.40
N LEU A 100 -2.94 13.45 9.14
CA LEU A 100 -2.82 12.11 8.57
C LEU A 100 -1.51 11.41 8.94
N LYS A 101 -0.66 11.99 9.79
CA LYS A 101 0.54 11.36 10.32
C LYS A 101 0.34 10.98 11.78
N VAL A 102 0.03 9.71 12.02
CA VAL A 102 -0.24 9.17 13.36
C VAL A 102 0.86 8.21 13.79
N SER A 103 1.24 8.28 15.07
CA SER A 103 2.20 7.35 15.69
C SER A 103 1.73 6.95 17.08
N PHE A 104 1.98 5.69 17.43
CA PHE A 104 1.63 5.11 18.72
C PHE A 104 2.82 4.50 19.41
N ASN A 105 3.02 4.88 20.66
CA ASN A 105 4.12 4.47 21.50
C ASN A 105 3.61 4.19 22.93
N PRO A 106 4.46 3.75 23.88
CA PRO A 106 4.01 3.40 25.23
C PRO A 106 3.39 4.55 26.02
N LYS A 107 3.57 5.81 25.59
CA LYS A 107 3.00 7.02 26.20
C LYS A 107 1.69 7.46 25.54
N THR A 108 1.23 6.77 24.50
CA THR A 108 -0.01 7.10 23.78
C THR A 108 -1.23 6.95 24.69
N ASP A 109 -2.09 7.97 24.70
CA ASP A 109 -3.44 7.88 25.27
C ASP A 109 -4.32 6.95 24.40
N LYS A 110 -5.01 6.00 25.03
CA LYS A 110 -6.00 5.12 24.37
C LYS A 110 -7.05 5.93 23.59
N LYS A 111 -7.43 7.13 24.06
CA LYS A 111 -8.36 8.01 23.34
C LYS A 111 -7.81 8.48 21.99
N ALA A 112 -6.49 8.61 21.84
CA ALA A 112 -5.88 8.98 20.57
C ALA A 112 -6.08 7.90 19.50
N ILE A 113 -5.98 6.62 19.89
CA ILE A 113 -6.23 5.47 19.00
C ILE A 113 -7.68 5.47 18.50
N LEU A 114 -8.63 5.85 19.35
CA LEU A 114 -10.06 5.91 18.98
C LEU A 114 -10.40 7.08 18.05
N ARG A 115 -9.58 8.14 18.00
CA ARG A 115 -9.84 9.32 17.17
C ARG A 115 -9.38 9.16 15.71
N ILE A 116 -8.50 8.18 15.42
CA ILE A 116 -7.96 7.98 14.07
C ILE A 116 -9.07 7.81 13.04
N ASP A 117 -10.08 7.02 13.39
CA ASP A 117 -11.23 6.71 12.55
C ASP A 117 -11.84 7.98 11.97
N ASN A 118 -12.15 8.93 12.86
CA ASN A 118 -12.72 10.22 12.50
C ASN A 118 -11.69 11.09 11.73
N ILE A 119 -10.43 11.12 12.17
CA ILE A 119 -9.37 11.90 11.52
C ILE A 119 -9.18 11.47 10.06
N TYR A 120 -8.96 10.18 9.80
CA TYR A 120 -8.71 9.67 8.45
C TYR A 120 -9.95 9.83 7.57
N THR A 121 -11.14 9.56 8.10
CA THR A 121 -12.40 9.71 7.34
C THR A 121 -12.60 11.17 6.93
N GLN A 122 -12.49 12.11 7.87
CA GLN A 122 -12.74 13.52 7.60
C GLN A 122 -11.64 14.16 6.77
N VAL A 123 -10.37 13.93 7.10
CA VAL A 123 -9.25 14.60 6.42
C VAL A 123 -9.07 14.07 5.00
N SER A 124 -9.16 12.76 4.78
CA SER A 124 -9.10 12.20 3.43
C SER A 124 -10.29 12.70 2.59
N SER A 125 -11.51 12.69 3.14
CA SER A 125 -12.69 13.22 2.44
C SER A 125 -12.54 14.71 2.07
N LYS A 126 -11.96 15.53 2.96
CA LYS A 126 -11.67 16.95 2.68
C LYS A 126 -10.70 17.11 1.52
N ILE A 127 -9.60 16.34 1.50
CA ILE A 127 -8.62 16.38 0.42
C ILE A 127 -9.26 16.05 -0.92
N TYR A 128 -9.95 14.91 -1.00
CA TYR A 128 -10.63 14.49 -2.24
C TYR A 128 -11.70 15.50 -2.68
N THR A 129 -12.57 15.94 -1.76
CA THR A 129 -13.63 16.91 -2.07
C THR A 129 -13.03 18.22 -2.60
N HIS A 130 -11.94 18.70 -2.00
CA HIS A 130 -11.28 19.92 -2.45
C HIS A 130 -10.68 19.76 -3.85
N THR A 131 -9.91 18.70 -4.09
CA THR A 131 -9.35 18.41 -5.42
C THR A 131 -10.42 18.32 -6.51
N ILE A 132 -11.54 17.65 -6.20
CA ILE A 132 -12.68 17.52 -7.11
C ILE A 132 -13.35 18.87 -7.37
N LYS A 133 -13.60 19.66 -6.31
CA LYS A 133 -14.25 20.97 -6.41
C LYS A 133 -13.43 21.95 -7.22
N ASP A 134 -12.12 21.97 -7.00
CA ASP A 134 -11.18 22.85 -7.69
C ASP A 134 -10.85 22.35 -9.10
N ASN A 135 -11.24 21.11 -9.42
CA ASN A 135 -11.01 20.46 -10.70
C ASN A 135 -9.53 20.49 -11.13
N HIS A 136 -8.62 20.47 -10.15
CA HIS A 136 -7.18 20.57 -10.33
C HIS A 136 -6.52 19.27 -9.86
N TYR A 137 -6.32 18.37 -10.81
CA TYR A 137 -5.81 17.01 -10.56
C TYR A 137 -4.31 16.93 -10.81
N VAL A 138 -3.53 17.08 -9.74
CA VAL A 138 -2.06 17.03 -9.83
C VAL A 138 -1.50 15.62 -10.02
N GLY A 139 -2.31 14.58 -9.80
CA GLY A 139 -1.86 13.19 -9.94
C GLY A 139 -0.94 12.71 -8.83
N SER A 140 -0.21 11.64 -9.14
CA SER A 140 0.96 11.22 -8.37
C SER A 140 2.11 10.83 -9.30
N ASP A 141 3.25 11.48 -9.14
CA ASP A 141 4.52 11.09 -9.76
C ASP A 141 5.15 9.93 -8.98
N ILE A 142 4.53 8.75 -9.10
CA ILE A 142 4.96 7.55 -8.40
C ILE A 142 6.41 7.18 -8.77
N TRP A 143 6.79 7.37 -10.04
CA TRP A 143 8.15 7.08 -10.49
C TRP A 143 9.17 7.95 -9.76
N LYS A 144 8.94 9.27 -9.70
CA LYS A 144 9.81 10.23 -9.00
C LYS A 144 9.77 10.06 -7.49
N PHE A 145 8.63 9.67 -6.91
CA PHE A 145 8.54 9.31 -5.49
C PHE A 145 9.46 8.14 -5.16
N PHE A 146 9.47 7.08 -5.99
CA PHE A 146 10.40 5.97 -5.82
C PHE A 146 11.85 6.39 -6.01
N LYS A 147 12.13 7.31 -6.95
CA LYS A 147 13.48 7.83 -7.13
C LYS A 147 14.03 8.52 -5.89
N ASN A 148 13.23 9.38 -5.26
CA ASN A 148 13.74 10.37 -4.30
C ASN A 148 13.36 10.08 -2.84
N ASN A 149 12.23 9.43 -2.60
CA ASN A 149 11.54 9.48 -1.32
C ASN A 149 11.33 8.10 -0.67
N VAL A 150 11.11 7.04 -1.46
CA VAL A 150 10.59 5.75 -0.95
C VAL A 150 11.42 5.14 0.18
N GLU A 151 12.75 5.10 0.07
CA GLU A 151 13.61 4.50 1.11
C GLU A 151 13.53 5.29 2.41
N ASN A 152 13.68 6.62 2.34
CA ASN A 152 13.71 7.49 3.52
C ASN A 152 12.33 7.58 4.22
N TYR A 153 11.26 7.60 3.43
CA TYR A 153 9.92 7.90 3.91
C TYR A 153 9.18 6.65 4.33
N CYS A 154 9.32 5.55 3.58
CA CYS A 154 8.51 4.36 3.75
C CYS A 154 9.22 3.21 4.47
N ILE A 155 10.54 3.25 4.67
CA ILE A 155 11.28 2.19 5.36
C ILE A 155 11.73 2.69 6.74
N LYS A 156 11.38 1.91 7.78
CA LYS A 156 11.80 2.11 9.15
C LYS A 156 12.34 0.82 9.73
N ASP A 157 13.41 0.95 10.50
CA ASP A 157 14.08 -0.18 11.11
C ASP A 157 13.16 -0.91 12.10
N LYS A 158 13.25 -2.24 12.08
CA LYS A 158 12.54 -3.14 13.01
C LYS A 158 11.00 -3.03 12.95
N GLN A 159 10.46 -2.41 11.91
CA GLN A 159 9.03 -2.33 11.61
C GLN A 159 8.73 -3.16 10.36
N ARG A 160 7.47 -3.58 10.22
CA ARG A 160 6.95 -4.11 8.95
C ARG A 160 6.49 -2.92 8.14
N ASN A 161 7.23 -2.62 7.08
CA ASN A 161 6.97 -1.46 6.23
C ASN A 161 5.99 -1.85 5.12
N ILE A 162 4.89 -1.10 5.00
CA ILE A 162 3.85 -1.33 3.99
C ILE A 162 3.59 0.00 3.28
N LEU A 163 3.83 0.05 1.97
CA LEU A 163 3.45 1.17 1.11
C LEU A 163 2.17 0.80 0.36
N VAL A 164 1.11 1.58 0.57
CA VAL A 164 -0.14 1.50 -0.19
C VAL A 164 -0.15 2.60 -1.24
N ILE A 165 -0.13 2.21 -2.51
CA ILE A 165 -0.20 3.12 -3.66
C ILE A 165 -1.64 3.06 -4.17
N LEU A 166 -2.40 4.14 -3.97
CA LEU A 166 -3.76 4.26 -4.49
C LEU A 166 -3.71 4.90 -5.87
N THR A 167 -3.99 4.13 -6.91
CA THR A 167 -3.90 4.55 -8.31
C THR A 167 -4.80 3.66 -9.18
N ASP A 168 -5.11 4.10 -10.40
CA ASP A 168 -5.80 3.29 -11.40
C ASP A 168 -4.86 2.31 -12.12
N GLY A 169 -3.58 2.30 -11.75
CA GLY A 169 -2.56 1.37 -12.23
C GLY A 169 -1.69 1.94 -13.35
N TYR A 170 -2.07 3.07 -13.94
CA TYR A 170 -1.24 3.76 -14.91
C TYR A 170 -0.26 4.70 -14.20
N MET A 171 0.99 4.26 -14.03
CA MET A 171 2.04 5.17 -13.57
C MET A 171 2.23 6.27 -14.63
N TYR A 172 1.83 7.51 -14.34
CA TYR A 172 1.98 8.63 -15.25
C TYR A 172 2.02 9.95 -14.51
N HIS A 173 2.98 10.80 -14.86
CA HIS A 173 3.00 12.20 -14.50
C HIS A 173 3.68 12.99 -15.63
N GLU A 174 3.23 14.23 -15.88
CA GLU A 174 3.72 15.02 -17.00
C GLU A 174 5.24 15.30 -16.92
N ASP A 175 5.73 15.58 -15.71
CA ASP A 175 7.15 15.83 -15.44
C ASP A 175 8.04 14.58 -15.52
N SER A 176 7.43 13.38 -15.56
CA SER A 176 8.13 12.09 -15.61
C SER A 176 7.75 11.29 -16.86
N LYS A 177 7.42 11.98 -17.96
CA LYS A 177 7.08 11.37 -19.24
C LYS A 177 8.32 11.21 -20.14
N PHE A 178 9.11 10.17 -19.91
CA PHE A 178 10.26 9.85 -20.75
C PHE A 178 10.48 8.35 -20.94
N LEU A 179 11.27 8.01 -21.95
CA LEU A 179 11.71 6.65 -22.28
C LEU A 179 13.23 6.58 -22.33
N ASP A 180 13.78 5.42 -21.96
CA ASP A 180 15.16 5.06 -22.18
C ASP A 180 15.26 3.59 -22.59
N LYS A 181 15.82 3.33 -23.78
CA LYS A 181 16.11 1.97 -24.31
C LYS A 181 14.95 0.96 -24.16
N GLY A 182 13.73 1.40 -24.47
CA GLY A 182 12.50 0.58 -24.39
C GLY A 182 11.78 0.64 -23.04
N LYS A 183 12.46 1.05 -21.98
CA LYS A 183 11.85 1.29 -20.67
C LYS A 183 11.25 2.70 -20.59
N SER A 184 10.26 2.89 -19.73
CA SER A 184 9.60 4.18 -19.54
C SER A 184 9.41 4.51 -18.06
N ALA A 185 9.32 5.79 -17.73
CA ALA A 185 8.88 6.24 -16.40
C ALA A 185 7.34 6.32 -16.29
N TYR A 186 6.64 5.89 -17.35
CA TYR A 186 5.19 5.96 -17.43
C TYR A 186 4.58 4.80 -18.22
N ILE A 187 3.28 4.57 -18.03
CA ILE A 187 2.43 3.73 -18.88
C ILE A 187 1.05 4.36 -18.95
N THR A 188 0.42 4.33 -20.12
CA THR A 188 -0.95 4.81 -20.36
C THR A 188 -1.64 3.90 -21.36
N PRO A 189 -2.97 3.95 -21.50
CA PRO A 189 -3.67 3.17 -22.53
C PRO A 189 -3.13 3.45 -23.94
N ALA A 190 -2.90 4.72 -24.26
CA ALA A 190 -2.31 5.12 -25.54
C ALA A 190 -0.91 4.53 -25.75
N PHE A 191 -0.10 4.45 -24.69
CA PHE A 191 1.21 3.82 -24.76
C PHE A 191 1.09 2.32 -25.04
N ILE A 192 0.25 1.61 -24.29
CA ILE A 192 -0.03 0.17 -24.46
C ILE A 192 -0.45 -0.13 -25.90
N GLN A 193 -1.38 0.67 -26.44
CA GLN A 193 -1.82 0.56 -27.83
C GLN A 193 -0.67 0.82 -28.83
N SER A 194 0.09 1.90 -28.64
CA SER A 194 1.22 2.25 -29.52
C SER A 194 2.31 1.18 -29.58
N LYS A 195 2.49 0.42 -28.48
CA LYS A 195 3.44 -0.70 -28.37
C LYS A 195 2.83 -2.04 -28.77
N LYS A 196 1.60 -2.06 -29.27
CA LYS A 196 0.87 -3.26 -29.70
C LYS A 196 0.72 -4.30 -28.58
N LEU A 197 0.62 -3.86 -27.34
CA LEU A 197 0.41 -4.74 -26.17
C LEU A 197 -1.09 -5.03 -25.97
N ILE A 198 -1.76 -5.42 -27.06
CA ILE A 198 -3.23 -5.55 -27.15
C ILE A 198 -3.69 -6.96 -27.52
N SER A 199 -2.77 -7.93 -27.49
CA SER A 199 -2.97 -9.31 -27.89
C SER A 199 -2.26 -10.27 -26.93
N SER A 200 -2.56 -11.56 -27.01
CA SER A 200 -2.01 -12.59 -26.12
C SER A 200 -0.49 -12.75 -26.18
N ASP A 201 0.15 -12.24 -27.24
CA ASP A 201 1.60 -12.22 -27.42
C ASP A 201 2.30 -11.03 -26.73
N TYR A 202 1.58 -10.20 -25.97
CA TYR A 202 2.11 -9.00 -25.31
C TYR A 202 3.41 -9.27 -24.54
N ARG A 203 3.55 -10.42 -23.86
CA ARG A 203 4.78 -10.80 -23.12
C ARG A 203 5.98 -10.95 -24.06
N ALA A 204 5.79 -11.57 -25.23
CA ALA A 204 6.84 -11.70 -26.22
C ALA A 204 7.25 -10.34 -26.79
N ILE A 205 6.27 -9.46 -27.04
CA ILE A 205 6.51 -8.08 -27.48
C ILE A 205 7.27 -7.28 -26.41
N MET A 206 6.87 -7.37 -25.14
CA MET A 206 7.57 -6.71 -24.03
C MET A 206 9.02 -7.15 -23.93
N LYS A 207 9.29 -8.47 -23.96
CA LYS A 207 10.65 -9.02 -23.92
C LYS A 207 11.48 -8.58 -25.12
N LYS A 208 10.94 -8.70 -26.34
CA LYS A 208 11.64 -8.34 -27.59
C LYS A 208 12.05 -6.87 -27.62
N ASN A 209 11.19 -5.98 -27.11
CA ASN A 209 11.40 -4.54 -27.17
C ASN A 209 11.92 -3.95 -25.84
N ASN A 210 12.32 -4.80 -24.90
CA ASN A 210 12.78 -4.40 -23.55
C ASN A 210 11.82 -3.42 -22.85
N LEU A 211 10.51 -3.68 -22.95
CA LEU A 211 9.49 -2.82 -22.34
C LEU A 211 9.39 -3.06 -20.83
N GLY A 212 8.93 -2.05 -20.10
CA GLY A 212 8.81 -2.07 -18.64
C GLY A 212 9.15 -0.71 -18.04
N PHE A 213 9.04 -0.59 -16.72
CA PHE A 213 9.43 0.65 -16.06
C PHE A 213 10.94 0.79 -15.89
N ILE A 214 11.42 2.03 -15.91
CA ILE A 214 12.81 2.37 -15.54
C ILE A 214 12.94 2.15 -14.02
N SER A 215 13.74 1.17 -13.61
CA SER A 215 14.00 0.83 -12.22
C SER A 215 15.20 1.58 -11.64
N PHE A 216 15.33 1.52 -10.32
CA PHE A 216 16.45 2.09 -9.58
C PHE A 216 17.28 0.97 -8.96
N PRO A 217 18.59 1.19 -8.68
CA PRO A 217 19.46 0.19 -8.08
C PRO A 217 19.24 0.04 -6.56
N TYR A 218 17.99 0.14 -6.10
CA TYR A 218 17.62 0.05 -4.69
C TYR A 218 17.35 -1.39 -4.25
N ASN A 219 17.45 -1.61 -2.94
CA ASN A 219 17.14 -2.89 -2.32
C ASN A 219 15.94 -2.73 -1.37
N LEU A 220 14.73 -2.83 -1.93
CA LEU A 220 13.48 -2.63 -1.20
C LEU A 220 12.95 -3.92 -0.55
N LYS A 221 13.84 -4.83 -0.14
CA LYS A 221 13.47 -6.14 0.44
C LYS A 221 12.64 -6.03 1.72
N ASP A 222 12.82 -4.94 2.47
CA ASP A 222 12.18 -4.67 3.76
C ASP A 222 10.88 -3.85 3.60
N LEU A 223 10.43 -3.64 2.35
CA LEU A 223 9.18 -2.96 2.00
C LEU A 223 8.18 -3.96 1.39
N GLU A 224 6.95 -3.97 1.92
CA GLU A 224 5.80 -4.58 1.27
C GLU A 224 5.01 -3.51 0.51
N ILE A 225 4.47 -3.84 -0.67
CA ILE A 225 3.75 -2.86 -1.48
C ILE A 225 2.33 -3.35 -1.83
N ILE A 226 1.34 -2.48 -1.73
CA ILE A 226 -0.03 -2.73 -2.19
C ILE A 226 -0.36 -1.68 -3.23
N VAL A 227 -0.44 -2.06 -4.51
CA VAL A 227 -1.01 -1.21 -5.55
C VAL A 227 -2.51 -1.49 -5.57
N LEU A 228 -3.31 -0.48 -5.25
CA LEU A 228 -4.73 -0.62 -4.94
C LEU A 228 -5.57 0.29 -5.83
N GLY A 229 -6.61 -0.29 -6.44
CA GLY A 229 -7.55 0.44 -7.28
C GLY A 229 -7.27 0.33 -8.78
N ILE A 230 -6.47 -0.65 -9.22
CA ILE A 230 -6.12 -0.85 -10.64
C ILE A 230 -7.41 -0.95 -11.47
N ASN A 231 -7.53 -0.09 -12.47
CA ASN A 231 -8.72 0.06 -13.30
C ASN A 231 -8.30 0.12 -14.78
N PRO A 232 -8.00 -1.04 -15.38
CA PRO A 232 -7.57 -1.12 -16.77
C PRO A 232 -8.70 -0.65 -17.70
N SER A 233 -8.37 -0.18 -18.91
CA SER A 233 -9.42 0.15 -19.86
C SER A 233 -10.11 -1.13 -20.32
N LYS A 234 -11.41 -1.03 -20.58
CA LYS A 234 -12.24 -2.15 -21.04
C LYS A 234 -12.08 -2.44 -22.54
N GLN A 235 -11.32 -1.62 -23.25
CA GLN A 235 -11.17 -1.71 -24.71
C GLN A 235 -10.15 -2.77 -25.11
N ASN A 236 -9.18 -3.06 -24.23
CA ASN A 236 -8.15 -4.06 -24.44
C ASN A 236 -8.23 -5.13 -23.34
N PRO A 237 -8.61 -6.38 -23.66
CA PRO A 237 -8.75 -7.44 -22.66
C PRO A 237 -7.43 -7.84 -21.99
N TYR A 238 -6.28 -7.43 -22.55
CA TYR A 238 -4.95 -7.72 -21.99
C TYR A 238 -4.37 -6.56 -21.17
N GLU A 239 -5.10 -5.44 -21.04
CA GLU A 239 -4.57 -4.23 -20.42
C GLU A 239 -4.26 -4.40 -18.93
N GLU A 240 -5.11 -5.13 -18.20
CA GLU A 240 -4.86 -5.49 -16.81
C GLU A 240 -3.55 -6.28 -16.66
N ASP A 241 -3.37 -7.29 -17.50
CA ASP A 241 -2.21 -8.18 -17.48
C ASP A 241 -0.92 -7.41 -17.82
N VAL A 242 -0.99 -6.47 -18.76
CA VAL A 242 0.13 -5.59 -19.12
C VAL A 242 0.50 -4.68 -17.95
N ILE A 243 -0.48 -3.99 -17.35
CA ILE A 243 -0.25 -3.12 -16.19
C ILE A 243 0.38 -3.93 -15.06
N LYS A 244 -0.19 -5.08 -14.72
CA LYS A 244 0.32 -5.94 -13.65
C LYS A 244 1.73 -6.47 -13.94
N GLN A 245 2.04 -6.79 -15.20
CA GLN A 245 3.40 -7.18 -15.59
C GLN A 245 4.40 -6.05 -15.38
N TYR A 246 4.06 -4.83 -15.78
CA TYR A 246 4.92 -3.65 -15.58
C TYR A 246 5.24 -3.41 -14.09
N TRP A 247 4.22 -3.45 -13.22
CA TRP A 247 4.42 -3.32 -11.78
C TRP A 247 5.25 -4.47 -11.19
N THR A 248 4.95 -5.71 -11.60
CA THR A 248 5.66 -6.92 -11.15
C THR A 248 7.14 -6.87 -11.49
N ASP A 249 7.47 -6.55 -12.75
CA ASP A 249 8.85 -6.48 -13.22
C ASP A 249 9.63 -5.37 -12.50
N TRP A 250 8.98 -4.22 -12.29
CA TRP A 250 9.60 -3.07 -11.63
C TRP A 250 9.89 -3.34 -10.15
N PHE A 251 8.93 -3.88 -9.41
CA PHE A 251 9.12 -4.27 -8.01
C PHE A 251 10.15 -5.39 -7.85
N THR A 252 10.14 -6.37 -8.76
CA THR A 252 11.14 -7.45 -8.78
C THR A 252 12.54 -6.91 -9.03
N ALA A 253 12.70 -5.98 -9.98
CA ALA A 253 13.98 -5.34 -10.29
C ALA A 253 14.56 -4.55 -9.09
N MET A 254 13.70 -3.99 -8.23
CA MET A 254 14.08 -3.29 -6.99
C MET A 254 14.10 -4.19 -5.75
N ASN A 255 14.04 -5.52 -5.93
CA ASN A 255 14.11 -6.54 -4.89
C ASN A 255 12.98 -6.50 -3.83
N VAL A 256 11.81 -5.96 -4.16
CA VAL A 256 10.62 -6.00 -3.30
C VAL A 256 10.17 -7.46 -3.15
N LYS A 257 10.08 -7.96 -1.92
CA LYS A 257 9.79 -9.39 -1.67
C LYS A 257 8.32 -9.74 -1.64
N LYS A 258 7.46 -8.77 -1.33
CA LYS A 258 6.03 -9.00 -1.20
C LYS A 258 5.26 -7.80 -1.72
N PHE A 259 4.40 -8.03 -2.70
CA PHE A 259 3.51 -7.02 -3.19
C PHE A 259 2.16 -7.61 -3.62
N HIS A 260 1.14 -6.77 -3.63
CA HIS A 260 -0.22 -7.10 -4.04
C HIS A 260 -0.69 -6.09 -5.09
N LEU A 261 -1.21 -6.58 -6.21
CA LEU A 261 -1.74 -5.77 -7.31
C LEU A 261 -3.26 -5.98 -7.38
N ILE A 262 -4.01 -5.08 -6.77
CA ILE A 262 -5.44 -5.24 -6.51
C ILE A 262 -6.24 -4.30 -7.43
N THR A 263 -7.11 -4.90 -8.24
CA THR A 263 -8.04 -4.17 -9.09
C THR A 263 -9.13 -3.48 -8.29
N THR A 264 -9.75 -2.48 -8.90
CA THR A 264 -10.89 -1.79 -8.29
C THR A 264 -12.05 -2.76 -8.11
N ASP A 265 -12.72 -2.67 -6.96
CA ASP A 265 -13.94 -3.42 -6.62
C ASP A 265 -14.74 -2.60 -5.60
N LEU A 266 -15.85 -3.11 -5.09
CA LEU A 266 -16.54 -2.52 -3.96
C LEU A 266 -15.64 -2.58 -2.72
N SER A 267 -15.59 -1.48 -1.97
CA SER A 267 -14.78 -1.39 -0.75
C SER A 267 -15.14 -2.48 0.27
N ALA A 268 -16.41 -2.91 0.31
CA ALA A 268 -16.87 -4.01 1.16
C ALA A 268 -16.21 -5.36 0.80
N ASN A 269 -15.93 -5.61 -0.49
CA ASN A 269 -15.28 -6.84 -0.96
C ASN A 269 -13.77 -6.81 -0.67
N LEU A 270 -13.13 -5.64 -0.81
CA LEU A 270 -11.70 -5.51 -0.55
C LEU A 270 -11.37 -5.38 0.94
N ALA A 271 -12.31 -4.96 1.78
CA ALA A 271 -12.11 -4.85 3.24
C ALA A 271 -11.53 -6.12 3.88
N PRO A 272 -12.11 -7.33 3.70
CA PRO A 272 -11.52 -8.56 4.25
C PRO A 272 -10.15 -8.90 3.64
N VAL A 273 -9.94 -8.59 2.35
CA VAL A 273 -8.64 -8.82 1.68
C VAL A 273 -7.55 -7.93 2.27
N LEU A 274 -7.83 -6.64 2.43
CA LEU A 274 -6.91 -5.67 3.02
C LEU A 274 -6.66 -5.98 4.50
N GLN A 275 -7.70 -6.36 5.25
CA GLN A 275 -7.56 -6.82 6.63
C GLN A 275 -6.61 -8.02 6.73
N LYS A 276 -6.74 -8.99 5.82
CA LYS A 276 -5.86 -10.17 5.73
C LYS A 276 -4.41 -9.76 5.48
N ILE A 277 -4.18 -8.95 4.44
CA ILE A 277 -2.83 -8.48 4.05
C ILE A 277 -2.18 -7.69 5.20
N ILE A 278 -2.89 -6.72 5.77
CA ILE A 278 -2.35 -5.83 6.81
C ILE A 278 -2.14 -6.58 8.13
N SER A 279 -3.05 -7.47 8.54
CA SER A 279 -2.86 -8.25 9.78
C SER A 279 -1.82 -9.36 9.66
N GLY A 280 -1.51 -9.80 8.43
CA GLY A 280 -0.59 -10.92 8.19
C GLY A 280 -1.16 -12.27 8.65
N LYS A 281 -2.49 -12.39 8.74
CA LYS A 281 -3.23 -13.58 9.14
C LYS A 281 -4.01 -14.16 7.97
#